data_AF-A0A7W1JAF0-F1
#
_entry.id   AF-A0A7W1JAF0-F1
#
_cell.length_a   1.000
_cell.length_b   1.000
_cell.length_c   1.000
_cell.angle_alpha   90.00
_cell.angle_beta   90.00
_cell.angle_gamma   90.00
#
_symmetry.space_group_name_H-M   'P 1'
#
loop_
_entity.id
_entity.type
_entity.pdbx_description
1 polymer ?
#
loop_
_entity_poly.entity_id
_entity_poly.type
_entity_poly.pdbx_seq_one_letter_code
_entity_poly.pdbx_strand_id
1 'polypeptide(L)' 'MKALLRLAIAGYQRFLSPLKRPCCRFVPTCSQYAAEAVDRHGAARGT' A
#
# COMPACT_ATOMS: atom_id res chain seq x y z
N MET A 1 5.50 -7.19 13.31
CA MET A 1 4.19 -6.81 12.73
C MET A 1 4.25 -6.02 11.41
N LYS A 2 5.43 -5.62 10.89
CA LYS A 2 5.54 -4.90 9.61
C LYS A 2 5.25 -5.77 8.37
N ALA A 3 5.66 -7.04 8.41
CA ALA A 3 5.55 -7.95 7.27
C ALA A 3 4.10 -8.30 6.88
N LEU A 4 3.21 -8.49 7.86
CA LEU A 4 1.80 -8.82 7.62
C LEU A 4 1.07 -7.72 6.83
N LEU A 5 1.25 -6.45 7.23
CA LEU A 5 0.64 -5.31 6.54
C LEU A 5 1.24 -5.11 5.15
N ARG A 6 2.56 -5.29 5.00
CA ARG A 6 3.20 -5.22 3.70
C ARG A 6 2.70 -6.31 2.74
N LEU A 7 2.49 -7.53 3.25
CA LEU A 7 1.89 -8.64 2.50
C LEU A 7 0.43 -8.38 2.13
N ALA A 8 -0.35 -7.78 3.03
CA ALA A 8 -1.73 -7.40 2.74
C ALA A 8 -1.80 -6.33 1.63
N ILE A 9 -0.93 -5.31 1.67
CA ILE A 9 -0.85 -4.27 0.64
C ILE A 9 -0.33 -4.86 -0.68
N ALA A 10 0.67 -5.74 -0.65
CA ALA A 10 1.18 -6.42 -1.83
C ALA A 10 0.13 -7.35 -2.47
N GLY A 11 -0.65 -8.06 -1.65
CA GLY A 11 -1.79 -8.87 -2.11
C GLY A 11 -2.85 -7.99 -2.76
N TYR A 12 -3.21 -6.87 -2.12
CA TYR A 12 -4.12 -5.90 -2.73
C TYR A 12 -3.61 -5.38 -4.08
N GLN A 13 -2.33 -5.01 -4.17
CA GLN A 13 -1.72 -4.54 -5.42
C GLN A 13 -1.69 -5.64 -6.50
N ARG A 14 -1.45 -6.90 -6.14
CA ARG A 14 -1.36 -8.00 -7.11
C ARG A 14 -2.72 -8.51 -7.58
N PHE A 15 -3.72 -8.56 -6.69
CA PHE A 15 -5.03 -9.17 -6.99
C PHE A 15 -6.10 -8.13 -7.33
N LEU A 16 -6.13 -6.98 -6.64
CA LEU A 16 -7.16 -5.96 -6.86
C LEU A 16 -6.72 -4.83 -7.78
N SER A 17 -5.44 -4.44 -7.80
CA SER A 17 -4.96 -3.37 -8.69
C SER A 17 -5.10 -3.66 -10.19
N PRO A 18 -4.82 -4.87 -10.72
CA PRO A 18 -4.98 -5.13 -12.15
C PRO A 18 -6.44 -5.16 -12.59
N LEU A 19 -7.37 -5.38 -11.66
CA LEU A 19 -8.81 -5.35 -11.94
C LEU A 19 -9.37 -3.92 -12.00
N LYS A 20 -8.64 -2.95 -11.45
CA LYS A 20 -9.01 -1.53 -11.50
C LYS A 20 -8.31 -0.86 -12.69
N ARG A 21 -9.08 -0.08 -13.45
CA ARG A 21 -8.50 0.83 -14.45
C ARG A 21 -7.53 1.81 -13.77
N PRO A 22 -6.52 2.34 -14.48
CA PRO A 22 -5.65 3.37 -13.92
C PRO A 22 -6.45 4.65 -13.61
N CYS A 23 -6.90 4.77 -12.36
CA CYS A 23 -7.66 5.92 -11.86
C CYS A 23 -6.79 6.88 -11.02
N CYS A 24 -5.54 6.52 -10.73
CA CYS A 24 -4.68 7.36 -9.89
C CYS A 24 -4.20 8.58 -10.69
N ARG A 25 -4.71 9.75 -10.32
CA ARG A 25 -4.29 11.06 -10.86
C ARG A 25 -2.98 11.56 -10.24
N PHE A 26 -2.66 11.11 -9.03
CA PHE A 26 -1.50 11.54 -8.26
C PHE A 26 -0.51 10.39 -8.10
N VAL A 27 0.78 10.71 -8.18
CA VAL A 27 1.91 9.78 -7.96
C VAL A 27 2.70 10.29 -6.74
N PRO A 28 3.07 9.42 -5.78
CA PRO A 28 2.79 7.99 -5.73
C PRO A 28 1.30 7.69 -5.49
N THR A 29 0.86 6.51 -5.93
CA THR A 29 -0.53 6.07 -5.70
C THR A 29 -0.78 5.88 -4.20
N CYS A 30 -2.04 5.93 -3.78
CA CYS A 30 -2.41 5.69 -2.39
C CYS A 30 -1.92 4.32 -1.86
N SER A 31 -1.91 3.28 -2.70
CA SER A 31 -1.38 1.96 -2.34
C SER A 31 0.15 1.92 -2.27
N GLN A 32 0.87 2.71 -3.08
CA GLN A 32 2.32 2.86 -2.95
C GLN A 32 2.68 3.64 -1.69
N TYR A 33 2.03 4.79 -1.45
CA TYR A 33 2.25 5.58 -0.25
C TYR A 33 2.00 4.77 1.01
N ALA A 34 0.92 3.98 1.03
CA ALA A 34 0.63 3.08 2.14
C ALA A 34 1.73 2.05 2.38
N ALA A 35 2.29 1.44 1.31
CA ALA A 35 3.39 0.49 1.43
C ALA A 35 4.65 1.17 2.02
N GLU A 36 4.96 2.38 1.57
CA GLU A 36 6.12 3.15 1.99
C GLU A 36 6.00 3.65 3.43
N ALA A 37 4.81 4.11 3.81
CA ALA A 37 4.49 4.52 5.17
C ALA A 37 4.57 3.35 6.15
N VAL A 38 4.03 2.19 5.79
CA VAL A 38 4.13 0.96 6.61
C VAL A 38 5.57 0.50 6.73
N ASP A 39 6.39 0.66 5.69
CA ASP A 39 7.80 0.29 5.74
C ASP A 39 8.60 1.18 6.70
N ARG A 40 8.51 2.50 6.51
CA ARG A 40 9.20 3.50 7.34
C ARG A 40 8.71 3.52 8.78
N HIS A 41 7.41 3.62 8.99
CA HIS A 41 6.84 3.91 10.31
C HIS A 41 6.32 2.65 11.04
N GLY A 42 6.01 1.58 10.32
CA GLY A 42 5.32 0.42 10.87
C GLY A 42 3.84 0.69 11.18
N ALA A 43 3.13 -0.34 11.62
CA ALA A 43 1.69 -0.29 11.90
C ALA A 43 1.30 0.63 13.08
N ALA A 44 2.24 0.87 13.98
CA ALA A 44 1.98 1.38 15.32
C ALA A 44 2.17 2.89 15.44
N ARG A 45 2.67 3.57 14.40
CA ARG A 45 2.90 5.02 14.40
C ARG A 45 1.95 5.67 13.41
N GLY A 46 0.76 6.00 13.89
CA GLY A 46 -0.27 6.74 13.17
C GLY A 46 -0.45 8.14 13.75
N THR A 47 0.61 8.95 13.73
CA THR A 47 0.62 10.37 14.12
C THR A 47 1.44 11.16 13.13
#